data_AF-D1PMK5-F1
#
_entry.id   AF-D1PMK5-F1
#
_cell.length_a   1.000
_cell.length_b   1.000
_cell.length_c   1.000
_cell.angle_alpha   90.00
_cell.angle_beta   90.00
_cell.angle_gamma   90.00
#
_symmetry.space_group_name_H-M   'P 1'
#
loop_
_entity.id
_entity.type
_entity.pdbx_description
1 polymer ?
#
loop_
_entity_poly.entity_id
_entity_poly.type
_entity_poly.pdbx_seq_one_letter_code
_entity_poly.pdbx_strand_id
1 'polypeptide(L)' 'MTGAYEDIIYLQHHVSSKRPQMPMWERAAQFSPFAALTGYDDAIRETGRLTERKLNWTKKNRKGGTG' A
#
# COMPACT_ATOMS: atom_id res chain seq x y z
N MET A 1 6.02 32.61 10.13
CA MET A 1 4.77 31.90 9.79
C MET A 1 4.82 30.60 10.55
N THR A 2 4.13 30.52 11.70
CA THR A 2 3.88 29.24 12.37
C THR A 2 3.01 28.41 11.43
N GLY A 3 3.39 27.16 11.19
CA GLY A 3 2.64 26.29 10.29
C GLY A 3 1.19 26.19 10.74
N ALA A 4 0.25 26.17 9.79
CA ALA A 4 -1.09 25.70 10.10
C ALA A 4 -0.93 24.34 10.80
N TYR A 5 -1.61 24.13 11.91
CA TYR A 5 -1.60 22.89 12.71
C TYR A 5 -0.50 22.74 13.80
N GLU A 6 0.43 23.68 14.00
CA GLU A 6 1.42 23.57 15.11
C GLU A 6 0.78 23.43 16.50
N ASP A 7 -0.44 23.94 16.68
CA ASP A 7 -1.25 23.87 17.88
C ASP A 7 -1.90 22.49 18.14
N ILE A 8 -1.97 21.62 17.11
CA ILE A 8 -2.66 20.32 17.21
C ILE A 8 -1.77 19.10 16.95
N ILE A 9 -0.66 19.22 16.22
CA ILE A 9 0.16 18.06 15.82
C ILE A 9 0.85 17.34 16.99
N TYR A 10 1.05 18.03 18.11
CA TYR A 10 1.68 17.47 19.32
C TYR A 10 0.68 17.03 20.39
N LEU A 11 -0.63 17.20 20.15
CA LEU A 11 -1.65 16.76 21.10
C LEU A 11 -1.65 15.24 21.19
N GLN A 12 -1.84 14.73 22.40
CA GLN A 12 -1.95 13.30 22.62
C GLN A 12 -3.16 12.76 21.86
N HIS A 13 -2.92 11.77 21.01
CA HIS A 13 -3.98 11.09 20.28
C HIS A 13 -4.90 10.38 21.28
N HIS A 14 -6.20 10.70 21.23
CA HIS A 14 -7.18 10.05 22.08
C HIS A 14 -7.30 8.56 21.72
N VAL A 15 -7.14 7.69 22.72
CA VAL A 15 -7.44 6.27 22.60
C VAL A 15 -8.52 5.94 23.62
N SER A 16 -9.61 5.33 23.15
CA SER A 16 -10.70 4.94 24.04
C SER A 16 -10.24 3.86 25.02
N SER A 17 -10.51 4.05 26.31
CA SER A 17 -10.27 3.04 27.35
C SER A 17 -11.30 1.90 27.33
N LYS A 18 -12.48 2.13 26.73
CA LYS A 18 -13.59 1.17 26.69
C LYS A 18 -13.72 0.45 25.35
N ARG A 19 -13.27 1.09 24.26
CA ARG A 19 -13.37 0.56 22.90
C ARG A 19 -11.97 0.36 22.34
N PRO A 20 -11.38 -0.85 22.46
CA PRO A 20 -10.07 -1.10 21.90
C PRO A 20 -10.08 -0.87 20.39
N GLN A 21 -8.96 -0.37 19.86
CA GLN A 21 -8.81 -0.20 18.42
C GLN A 21 -8.75 -1.56 17.73
N MET A 22 -9.32 -1.64 16.53
CA MET A 22 -9.27 -2.85 15.70
C MET A 22 -7.81 -3.21 15.38
N PRO A 23 -7.38 -4.46 15.62
CA PRO A 23 -6.02 -4.89 15.33
C PRO A 23 -5.72 -4.84 13.83
N MET A 24 -4.44 -4.72 13.47
CA MET A 24 -4.00 -4.45 12.10
C MET A 24 -4.47 -5.49 11.08
N TRP A 25 -4.50 -6.77 11.46
CA TRP A 25 -4.92 -7.86 10.58
C TRP A 25 -6.44 -7.84 10.33
N GLU A 26 -7.25 -7.47 11.32
CA GLU A 26 -8.70 -7.25 11.12
C GLU A 26 -8.97 -6.05 10.21
N ARG A 27 -8.13 -5.00 10.30
CA ARG A 27 -8.22 -3.85 9.37
C ARG A 27 -8.02 -4.27 7.91
N ALA A 28 -7.16 -5.25 7.64
CA ALA A 28 -6.90 -5.74 6.29
C ALA A 28 -8.12 -6.44 5.65
N ALA A 29 -9.02 -7.00 6.46
CA ALA A 29 -10.24 -7.65 5.97
C ALA A 29 -11.19 -6.67 5.26
N GLN A 30 -11.17 -5.38 5.61
CA GLN A 30 -11.94 -4.35 4.90
C GLN A 30 -11.49 -4.21 3.43
N PHE A 31 -10.23 -4.52 3.15
CA PHE A 31 -9.62 -4.49 1.83
C PHE A 31 -9.41 -5.89 1.26
N SER A 32 -10.16 -6.88 1.74
CA SER A 32 -10.09 -8.25 1.23
C SER A 32 -11.32 -8.66 0.41
N PRO A 33 -11.77 -7.89 -0.61
CA PRO A 33 -12.92 -8.26 -1.44
C PRO A 33 -12.70 -9.56 -2.25
N PHE A 34 -11.48 -10.10 -2.23
CA PHE A 34 -11.08 -11.32 -2.96
C PHE A 34 -10.55 -12.43 -2.05
N ALA A 35 -10.65 -12.32 -0.71
CA ALA A 35 -10.14 -13.36 0.20
C ALA A 35 -10.80 -14.74 -0.01
N ALA A 36 -12.02 -14.76 -0.56
CA ALA A 36 -12.73 -15.98 -0.91
C ALA A 36 -12.22 -16.67 -2.19
N LEU A 37 -11.39 -16.00 -3.00
CA LEU A 37 -10.77 -16.58 -4.20
C LEU A 37 -9.48 -17.34 -3.84
N THR A 38 -9.58 -18.31 -2.91
CA THR A 38 -8.50 -19.27 -2.69
C THR A 38 -8.15 -19.93 -4.03
N GLY A 39 -6.95 -19.69 -4.56
CA GLY A 39 -6.52 -20.12 -5.89
C GLY A 39 -6.20 -19.01 -6.91
N TYR A 40 -6.37 -17.73 -6.57
CA TYR A 40 -5.98 -16.61 -7.46
C TYR A 40 -4.49 -16.23 -7.39
N ASP A 41 -3.70 -16.94 -6.59
CA ASP A 41 -2.24 -16.75 -6.44
C ASP A 41 -1.51 -16.85 -7.78
N ASP A 42 -1.99 -17.71 -8.68
CA ASP A 42 -1.43 -17.88 -10.02
C ASP A 42 -1.62 -16.62 -10.87
N ALA A 43 -2.78 -15.98 -10.81
CA ALA A 43 -3.08 -14.75 -11.54
C ALA A 43 -2.33 -13.53 -10.96
N ILE A 44 -2.16 -13.48 -9.63
CA ILE A 44 -1.34 -12.46 -8.96
C ILE A 44 0.12 -12.61 -9.37
N ARG A 45 0.66 -13.84 -9.34
CA ARG A 45 2.04 -14.15 -9.75
C ARG A 45 2.28 -13.78 -11.21
N GLU A 46 1.35 -14.12 -12.10
CA GLU A 46 1.47 -13.80 -13.53
C GLU A 46 1.39 -12.29 -13.78
N THR A 47 0.51 -11.57 -13.07
CA THR A 47 0.44 -10.10 -13.14
C THR A 47 1.73 -9.45 -12.62
N GLY A 48 2.33 -9.99 -11.55
CA GLY A 48 3.64 -9.58 -11.05
C GLY A 48 4.74 -9.73 -12.10
N ARG A 49 4.87 -10.89 -12.72
CA ARG A 49 5.84 -11.18 -13.79
C ARG A 49 5.70 -10.21 -14.99
N LEU A 50 4.46 -9.94 -15.43
CA LEU A 50 4.20 -9.02 -16.53
C LEU A 50 4.60 -7.57 -16.18
N THR A 51 4.43 -7.18 -14.93
CA THR A 51 4.77 -5.85 -14.41
C THR A 51 6.27 -5.67 -14.27
N GLU A 52 6.99 -6.67 -13.71
CA GLU A 52 8.45 -6.69 -13.66
C GLU A 52 9.08 -6.60 -15.05
N ARG A 53 8.54 -7.34 -16.02
CA ARG A 53 8.99 -7.28 -17.41
C ARG A 53 8.75 -5.91 -18.04
N LYS A 54 7.59 -5.29 -17.80
CA LYS A 54 7.33 -3.91 -18.25
C LYS A 54 8.31 -2.91 -17.63
N LEU A 55 8.53 -2.98 -16.32
CA LEU A 55 9.47 -2.11 -15.61
C LEU A 55 10.90 -2.25 -16.18
N ASN A 56 11.35 -3.48 -16.42
CA ASN A 56 12.66 -3.76 -17.00
C ASN A 56 12.77 -3.28 -18.46
N TRP A 57 11.74 -3.45 -19.28
CA TRP A 57 11.70 -2.93 -20.65
C TRP A 57 11.76 -1.39 -20.66
N THR A 58 10.98 -0.72 -19.81
CA THR A 58 11.00 0.74 -19.69
C THR A 58 12.35 1.24 -19.17
N LYS A 59 12.98 0.55 -18.22
CA LYS A 59 14.33 0.86 -17.72
C LYS A 59 15.40 0.66 -18.81
N LYS A 60 15.30 -0.38 -19.63
CA LYS A 60 16.24 -0.67 -20.74
C LYS A 60 16.11 0.38 -21.86
N ASN A 61 14.89 0.76 -22.24
CA ASN A 61 14.66 1.76 -23.28
C ASN A 61 15.08 3.18 -22.86
N ARG A 62 15.01 3.52 -21.57
CA ARG A 62 15.54 4.81 -21.07
C ARG A 62 17.07 4.91 -21.07
N LYS A 63 17.80 3.79 -21.20
CA LYS A 63 19.28 3.77 -21.25
C LYS A 63 19.86 3.66 -22.66
N GLY A 64 19.02 3.63 -23.71
CA GLY A 64 19.44 3.53 -25.11
C GLY A 64 19.44 4.85 -25.90
N GLY A 65 19.24 5.98 -25.23
CA GLY A 65 19.13 7.31 -25.86
C GLY A 65 20.08 8.33 -25.22
N THR A 66 21.37 8.02 -25.18
CA THR A 66 22.44 9.02 -25.05
C THR A 66 23.59 8.57 -25.93
N GLY A 67 23.57 9.03 -27.17
CA GLY A 67 24.65 8.99 -28.15
C GLY A 67 24.58 10.30 -28.92
#